data_AF-A0A1W9I2C9-F1
#
_entry.id   AF-A0A1W9I2C9-F1
#
_cell.length_a   1.000
_cell.length_b   1.000
_cell.length_c   1.000
_cell.angle_alpha   90.00
_cell.angle_beta   90.00
_cell.angle_gamma   90.00
#
_symmetry.space_group_name_H-M   'P 1'
#
loop_
_entity.id
_entity.type
_entity.pdbx_description
1 polymer ?
#
loop_
_entity_poly.entity_id
_entity_poly.type
_entity_poly.pdbx_seq_one_letter_code
_entity_poly.pdbx_strand_id
1 'polypeptide(L)'
;MKKLLSIFTFIIGSQNVFAAETPQAYRNHVLALPAAMSFSVMSPLGPAEVTYSLKWDSPLMSLPAMSAYPDLEGDPTKNYIEFFDRISLQPDSFIKIGELTIPLTCIWVHGQDNREVDNQDPLIPKQVYRYILVANDFSCTGPINPGWPGNGLKKETWDTNIELVIKDLTIYRPAEATLRYRWNESKMVIKDVGPKQ
;
A
#
# COMPACT_ATOMS: atom_id res chain seq x y z
N MET A 1 11.55 -46.55 -48.27
CA MET A 1 10.29 -46.43 -47.51
C MET A 1 10.47 -45.35 -46.46
N LYS A 2 9.83 -44.19 -46.63
CA LYS A 2 9.89 -43.04 -45.71
C LYS A 2 8.87 -43.25 -44.59
N LYS A 3 9.30 -43.30 -43.32
CA LYS A 3 8.40 -43.22 -42.16
C LYS A 3 8.42 -41.77 -41.64
N LEU A 4 7.35 -41.03 -41.90
CA LEU A 4 7.03 -39.80 -41.18
C LEU A 4 6.62 -40.20 -39.75
N LEU A 5 7.34 -39.68 -38.75
CA LEU A 5 6.88 -39.68 -37.36
C LEU A 5 6.19 -38.33 -37.12
N SER A 6 4.87 -38.32 -37.01
CA SER A 6 4.12 -37.16 -36.52
C SER A 6 4.37 -37.00 -35.03
N ILE A 7 5.00 -35.90 -34.65
CA ILE A 7 5.09 -35.45 -33.26
C ILE A 7 3.77 -34.71 -32.97
N PHE A 8 2.90 -35.33 -32.17
CA PHE A 8 1.77 -34.64 -31.56
C PHE A 8 2.31 -33.82 -30.37
N THR A 9 2.49 -32.53 -30.57
CA THR A 9 2.73 -31.59 -29.47
C THR A 9 1.41 -31.40 -28.73
N PHE A 10 1.28 -32.00 -27.55
CA PHE A 10 0.25 -31.65 -26.59
C PHE A 10 0.54 -30.24 -26.08
N ILE A 11 -0.25 -29.25 -26.51
CA ILE A 11 -0.29 -27.94 -25.85
C ILE A 11 -1.11 -28.15 -24.58
N ILE A 12 -0.44 -28.42 -23.46
CA ILE A 12 -1.04 -28.31 -22.13
C ILE A 12 -1.27 -26.81 -21.92
N GLY A 13 -2.53 -26.39 -21.91
CA GLY A 13 -2.91 -25.04 -21.53
C GLY A 13 -2.33 -24.76 -20.15
N SER A 14 -1.45 -23.76 -20.06
CA SER A 14 -0.98 -23.21 -18.81
C SER A 14 -2.17 -22.59 -18.09
N GLN A 15 -2.79 -23.34 -17.18
CA GLN A 15 -3.52 -22.70 -16.10
C GLN A 15 -2.49 -21.88 -15.35
N ASN A 16 -2.61 -20.55 -15.42
CA ASN A 16 -1.80 -19.63 -14.64
C ASN A 16 -2.14 -19.89 -13.17
N VAL A 17 -1.39 -20.80 -12.53
CA VAL A 17 -1.23 -20.80 -11.09
C VAL A 17 -0.58 -19.46 -10.79
N PHE A 18 -1.35 -18.52 -10.21
CA PHE A 18 -0.82 -17.22 -9.81
C PHE A 18 0.14 -17.46 -8.65
N ALA A 19 1.40 -17.77 -8.96
CA ALA A 19 2.47 -17.83 -7.98
C ALA A 19 2.64 -16.44 -7.33
N ALA A 20 2.93 -16.42 -6.04
CA ALA A 20 3.25 -15.20 -5.31
C ALA A 20 4.28 -14.38 -6.07
N GLU A 21 4.08 -13.07 -6.04
CA GLU A 21 5.02 -12.14 -6.64
C GLU A 21 6.36 -12.17 -5.90
N THR A 22 7.43 -11.82 -6.60
CA THR A 22 8.73 -11.66 -5.93
C THR A 22 8.68 -10.45 -4.98
N PRO A 23 9.49 -10.40 -3.90
CA PRO A 23 9.60 -9.22 -3.04
C PRO A 23 9.82 -7.92 -3.83
N GLN A 24 10.59 -7.98 -4.93
CA GLN A 24 10.84 -6.81 -5.78
C GLN A 24 9.59 -6.36 -6.56
N ALA A 25 8.72 -7.29 -6.97
CA ALA A 25 7.47 -6.95 -7.65
C ALA A 25 6.51 -6.20 -6.71
N TYR A 26 6.36 -6.64 -5.45
CA TYR A 26 5.61 -5.90 -4.43
C TYR A 26 6.16 -4.48 -4.24
N ARG A 27 7.49 -4.32 -4.19
CA ARG A 27 8.10 -2.98 -4.11
C ARG A 27 7.80 -2.13 -5.35
N ASN A 28 7.83 -2.71 -6.55
CA ASN A 28 7.51 -1.97 -7.76
C ASN A 28 6.07 -1.44 -7.73
N HIS A 29 5.13 -2.21 -7.17
CA HIS A 29 3.77 -1.73 -6.92
C HIS A 29 3.71 -0.61 -5.87
N VAL A 30 4.50 -0.71 -4.80
CA VAL A 30 4.62 0.39 -3.81
C VAL A 30 5.07 1.69 -4.46
N LEU A 31 6.10 1.63 -5.30
CA LEU A 31 6.69 2.80 -5.96
C LEU A 31 5.80 3.38 -7.06
N ALA A 32 4.77 2.65 -7.49
CA ALA A 32 3.80 3.09 -8.48
C ALA A 32 2.64 3.91 -7.88
N LEU A 33 2.59 4.07 -6.54
CA LEU A 33 1.67 5.02 -5.91
C LEU A 33 1.84 6.41 -6.56
N PRO A 34 0.75 7.08 -6.98
CA PRO A 34 0.85 8.39 -7.61
C PRO A 34 1.60 9.38 -6.72
N ALA A 35 2.55 10.12 -7.31
CA ALA A 35 3.39 11.08 -6.60
C ALA A 35 2.60 12.26 -6.01
N ALA A 36 1.37 12.50 -6.45
CA ALA A 36 0.49 13.48 -5.84
C ALA A 36 -0.98 13.07 -6.03
N MET A 37 -1.81 13.39 -5.03
CA MET A 37 -3.26 13.20 -5.10
C MET A 37 -3.96 14.26 -4.26
N SER A 38 -5.17 14.65 -4.68
CA SER A 38 -6.02 15.59 -3.97
C SER A 38 -7.27 14.90 -3.45
N PHE A 39 -7.67 15.30 -2.24
CA PHE A 39 -8.84 14.79 -1.55
C PHE A 39 -9.68 15.94 -1.00
N SER A 40 -10.96 15.65 -0.81
CA SER A 40 -11.89 16.47 -0.04
C SER A 40 -12.15 15.80 1.30
N VAL A 41 -12.06 16.59 2.38
CA VAL A 41 -12.45 16.18 3.73
C VAL A 41 -13.68 16.97 4.14
N MET A 42 -14.73 16.27 4.56
CA MET A 42 -15.92 16.91 5.09
C MET A 42 -15.66 17.37 6.52
N SER A 43 -15.70 18.68 6.75
CA SER A 43 -15.64 19.28 8.08
C SER A 43 -16.95 20.02 8.41
N PRO A 44 -17.25 20.28 9.70
CA PRO A 44 -18.40 21.09 10.09
C PRO A 44 -18.39 22.51 9.51
N LEU A 45 -17.23 23.02 9.11
CA LEU A 45 -17.05 24.37 8.54
C LEU A 45 -17.10 24.38 7.00
N GLY A 46 -17.31 23.22 6.37
CA GLY A 46 -17.30 23.04 4.92
C GLY A 46 -16.22 22.05 4.45
N PRO A 47 -16.22 21.70 3.15
CA PRO A 47 -15.20 20.82 2.59
C PRO A 47 -13.83 21.50 2.62
N ALA A 48 -12.84 20.80 3.19
CA ALA A 48 -11.44 21.20 3.16
C ALA A 48 -10.69 20.35 2.11
N GLU A 49 -9.72 20.96 1.44
CA GLU A 49 -8.83 20.23 0.53
C GLU A 49 -7.59 19.73 1.26
N VAL A 50 -7.28 18.46 1.03
CA VAL A 50 -6.07 17.80 1.49
C VAL A 50 -5.34 17.28 0.26
N THR A 51 -4.08 17.66 0.08
CA THR A 51 -3.23 17.10 -0.98
C THR A 51 -1.97 16.51 -0.38
N TYR A 52 -1.41 15.51 -1.03
CA TYR A 52 -0.05 15.09 -0.74
C TYR A 52 0.82 15.25 -1.99
N SER A 53 2.13 15.42 -1.77
CA SER A 53 3.17 15.30 -2.78
C SER A 53 4.31 14.46 -2.23
N LEU A 54 4.74 13.46 -2.99
CA LEU A 54 5.74 12.47 -2.62
C LEU A 54 6.91 12.55 -3.60
N LYS A 55 8.11 12.50 -3.05
CA LYS A 55 9.34 12.22 -3.79
C LYS A 55 10.09 11.11 -3.05
N TRP A 56 10.24 10.00 -3.74
CA TRP A 56 10.92 8.82 -3.20
C TRP A 56 12.39 9.13 -2.94
N ASP A 57 12.88 8.72 -1.76
CA ASP A 57 14.30 8.64 -1.47
C ASP A 57 14.73 7.17 -1.51
N SER A 58 15.06 6.58 -0.36
CA SER A 58 15.70 5.27 -0.27
C SER A 58 14.82 4.28 0.51
N PRO A 59 14.70 3.01 0.06
CA PRO A 59 14.10 1.95 0.86
C PRO A 59 14.89 1.74 2.16
N LEU A 60 14.18 1.56 3.28
CA LEU A 60 14.80 1.27 4.58
C LEU A 60 15.11 -0.22 4.78
N MET A 61 14.70 -1.06 3.83
CA MET A 61 14.98 -2.49 3.81
C MET A 61 15.45 -2.88 2.40
N SER A 62 16.39 -3.82 2.31
CA SER A 62 16.92 -4.28 1.02
C SER A 62 15.83 -4.84 0.11
N LEU A 63 14.86 -5.57 0.67
CA LEU A 63 13.64 -6.05 0.03
C LEU A 63 12.46 -5.94 1.02
N PRO A 64 11.20 -5.91 0.55
CA PRO A 64 10.04 -6.01 1.43
C PRO A 64 10.12 -7.29 2.27
N ALA A 65 9.77 -7.18 3.55
CA ALA A 65 9.61 -8.35 4.41
C ALA A 65 8.32 -9.07 4.00
N MET A 66 8.35 -10.40 3.96
CA MET A 66 7.22 -11.22 3.53
C MET A 66 6.94 -12.33 4.54
N SER A 67 5.66 -12.67 4.68
CA SER A 67 5.18 -13.81 5.46
C SER A 67 4.08 -14.52 4.68
N ALA A 68 3.98 -15.84 4.85
CA ALA A 68 2.95 -16.66 4.24
C ALA A 68 2.17 -17.37 5.36
N TYR A 69 0.84 -17.33 5.28
CA TYR A 69 -0.05 -18.02 6.21
C TYR A 69 -0.96 -18.94 5.41
N PRO A 70 -1.17 -20.20 5.85
CA PRO A 70 -2.09 -21.09 5.17
C PRO A 70 -3.50 -20.49 5.16
N ASP A 71 -4.30 -20.91 4.18
CA ASP A 71 -5.70 -20.55 4.16
C ASP A 71 -6.45 -21.04 5.42
N LEU A 72 -7.67 -20.53 5.63
CA LEU A 72 -8.45 -20.87 6.83
C LEU A 72 -8.83 -22.36 6.89
N GLU A 73 -8.80 -23.06 5.74
CA GLU A 73 -9.09 -24.49 5.63
C GLU A 73 -7.83 -25.35 5.87
N GLY A 74 -6.65 -24.72 5.99
CA GLY A 74 -5.39 -25.37 6.28
C GLY A 74 -4.75 -26.07 5.07
N ASP A 75 -5.14 -25.69 3.85
CA ASP A 75 -4.51 -26.21 2.63
C ASP A 75 -3.09 -25.62 2.49
N PRO A 76 -2.03 -26.43 2.60
CA PRO A 76 -0.65 -25.94 2.53
C PRO A 76 -0.25 -25.41 1.15
N THR A 77 -1.08 -25.63 0.13
CA THR A 77 -0.86 -25.13 -1.23
C THR A 77 -1.47 -23.75 -1.46
N LYS A 78 -2.28 -23.26 -0.51
CA LYS A 78 -2.97 -21.99 -0.56
C LYS A 78 -2.51 -21.11 0.58
N ASN A 79 -1.86 -19.99 0.24
CA ASN A 79 -1.33 -19.08 1.25
C ASN A 79 -1.83 -17.65 1.05
N TYR A 80 -2.18 -17.01 2.15
CA TYR A 80 -2.21 -15.56 2.24
C TYR A 80 -0.78 -15.06 2.37
N ILE A 81 -0.35 -14.21 1.45
CA ILE A 81 0.95 -13.58 1.54
C ILE A 81 0.76 -12.18 2.14
N GLU A 82 1.39 -11.92 3.27
CA GLU A 82 1.55 -10.58 3.79
C GLU A 82 2.93 -10.05 3.40
N PHE A 83 3.01 -8.77 3.09
CA PHE A 83 4.28 -8.10 2.92
C PHE A 83 4.29 -6.72 3.58
N PHE A 84 5.49 -6.29 3.91
CA PHE A 84 5.75 -5.07 4.62
C PHE A 84 6.94 -4.34 4.01
N ASP A 85 6.78 -3.05 3.71
CA ASP A 85 7.86 -2.20 3.18
C ASP A 85 7.90 -0.82 3.87
N ARG A 86 9.09 -0.21 3.86
CA ARG A 86 9.32 1.14 4.38
C ARG A 86 10.25 1.90 3.46
N ILE A 87 9.86 3.11 3.09
CA ILE A 87 10.62 3.93 2.14
C ILE A 87 10.68 5.35 2.67
N SER A 88 11.90 5.89 2.76
CA SER A 88 12.14 7.30 3.09
C SER A 88 11.65 8.21 1.97
N LEU A 89 11.30 9.43 2.34
CA LEU A 89 10.89 10.47 1.41
C LEU A 89 11.90 11.61 1.40
N GLN A 90 12.02 12.29 0.25
CA GLN A 90 12.86 13.47 0.14
C GLN A 90 12.26 14.64 0.96
N PRO A 91 13.08 15.59 1.44
CA PRO A 91 12.64 16.69 2.33
C PRO A 91 11.53 17.61 1.79
N ASP A 92 11.30 17.59 0.49
CA ASP A 92 10.26 18.36 -0.20
C ASP A 92 8.97 17.57 -0.47
N SER A 93 8.84 16.38 0.14
CA SER A 93 7.56 15.66 0.23
C SER A 93 6.70 16.27 1.33
N PHE A 94 5.39 16.40 1.11
CA PHE A 94 4.50 17.07 2.07
C PHE A 94 3.04 16.62 1.97
N ILE A 95 2.30 16.91 3.03
CA ILE A 95 0.84 17.01 3.05
C ILE A 95 0.49 18.51 3.12
N LYS A 96 -0.46 18.95 2.29
CA LYS A 96 -1.06 20.28 2.38
C LYS A 96 -2.51 20.15 2.84
N ILE A 97 -2.87 20.87 3.92
CA ILE A 97 -4.21 20.93 4.50
C ILE A 97 -4.61 22.41 4.55
N GLY A 98 -5.42 22.87 3.58
CA GLY A 98 -5.63 24.31 3.39
C GLY A 98 -4.30 25.03 3.12
N GLU A 99 -3.94 26.01 3.95
CA GLU A 99 -2.64 26.73 3.85
C GLU A 99 -1.50 26.06 4.64
N LEU A 100 -1.80 25.06 5.47
CA LEU A 100 -0.79 24.37 6.27
C LEU A 100 -0.05 23.35 5.41
N THR A 101 1.28 23.45 5.37
CA THR A 101 2.16 22.45 4.75
C THR A 101 2.90 21.69 5.84
N ILE A 102 2.80 20.37 5.82
CA ILE A 102 3.41 19.48 6.80
C ILE A 102 4.37 18.56 6.04
N PRO A 103 5.67 18.52 6.39
CA PRO A 103 6.62 17.65 5.70
C PRO A 103 6.25 16.18 5.92
N LEU A 104 6.41 15.37 4.86
CA LEU A 104 6.35 13.92 4.95
C LEU A 104 7.75 13.36 5.16
N THR A 105 7.85 12.32 5.96
CA THR A 105 9.12 11.73 6.41
C THR A 105 9.36 10.37 5.77
N CYS A 106 8.36 9.50 5.77
CA CYS A 106 8.44 8.20 5.12
C CYS A 106 7.06 7.62 4.80
N ILE A 107 7.06 6.51 4.09
CA ILE A 107 5.87 5.68 3.86
C ILE A 107 6.07 4.33 4.53
N TRP A 108 5.00 3.89 5.20
CA TRP A 108 4.83 2.52 5.65
C TRP A 108 3.83 1.83 4.73
N VAL A 109 4.18 0.65 4.23
CA VAL A 109 3.25 -0.16 3.45
C VAL A 109 3.08 -1.50 4.11
N HIS A 110 1.83 -1.86 4.34
CA HIS A 110 1.42 -3.22 4.62
C HIS A 110 0.55 -3.70 3.47
N GLY A 111 0.81 -4.88 2.94
CA GLY A 111 -0.05 -5.44 1.93
C GLY A 111 -0.33 -6.92 2.15
N GLN A 112 -1.40 -7.35 1.50
CA GLN A 112 -1.92 -8.70 1.53
C GLN A 112 -2.20 -9.12 0.09
N ASP A 113 -1.74 -10.32 -0.28
CA ASP A 113 -1.95 -10.94 -1.57
C ASP A 113 -2.65 -12.28 -1.38
N ASN A 114 -3.83 -12.36 -1.99
CA ASN A 114 -4.78 -13.45 -1.84
C ASN A 114 -4.81 -14.35 -3.08
N ARG A 115 -3.95 -14.09 -4.09
CA ARG A 115 -4.03 -14.78 -5.38
C ARG A 115 -3.69 -16.27 -5.29
N GLU A 116 -2.90 -16.69 -4.31
CA GLU A 116 -2.58 -18.11 -4.08
C GLU A 116 -3.70 -18.90 -3.41
N VAL A 117 -4.72 -18.23 -2.84
CA VAL A 117 -5.81 -18.91 -2.11
C VAL A 117 -6.94 -19.39 -3.03
N ASP A 118 -6.79 -19.25 -4.35
CA ASP A 118 -7.81 -19.54 -5.39
C ASP A 118 -9.21 -19.03 -4.98
N ASN A 119 -9.24 -17.75 -4.58
CA ASN A 119 -10.46 -17.15 -4.12
C ASN A 119 -11.27 -16.64 -5.33
N GLN A 120 -12.29 -17.42 -5.72
CA GLN A 120 -13.24 -17.02 -6.76
C GLN A 120 -14.27 -15.99 -6.27
N ASP A 121 -14.29 -15.67 -4.97
CA ASP A 121 -15.23 -14.69 -4.43
C ASP A 121 -14.85 -13.28 -4.93
N PRO A 122 -15.71 -12.63 -5.75
CA PRO A 122 -15.45 -11.26 -6.22
C PRO A 122 -15.41 -10.23 -5.09
N LEU A 123 -15.91 -10.56 -3.90
CA LEU A 123 -15.90 -9.68 -2.72
C LEU A 123 -14.53 -9.64 -2.05
N ILE A 124 -13.68 -10.64 -2.27
CA ILE A 124 -12.36 -10.69 -1.65
C ILE A 124 -11.34 -10.13 -2.65
N PRO A 125 -10.77 -8.95 -2.38
CA PRO A 125 -9.81 -8.35 -3.30
C PRO A 125 -8.59 -9.25 -3.45
N LYS A 126 -8.11 -9.41 -4.69
CA LYS A 126 -6.94 -10.24 -4.98
C LYS A 126 -5.69 -9.74 -4.27
N GLN A 127 -5.55 -8.42 -4.16
CA GLN A 127 -4.45 -7.77 -3.48
C GLN A 127 -4.97 -6.53 -2.75
N VAL A 128 -4.39 -6.23 -1.58
CA VAL A 128 -4.70 -5.04 -0.78
C VAL A 128 -3.40 -4.40 -0.35
N TYR A 129 -3.23 -3.11 -0.62
CA TYR A 129 -2.07 -2.33 -0.20
C TYR A 129 -2.56 -1.20 0.69
N ARG A 130 -2.07 -1.14 1.92
CA ARG A 130 -2.31 -0.09 2.90
C ARG A 130 -1.06 0.77 2.99
N TYR A 131 -1.12 1.95 2.39
CA TYR A 131 -0.08 2.97 2.43
C TYR A 131 -0.35 3.92 3.58
N ILE A 132 0.65 4.19 4.40
CA ILE A 132 0.58 5.16 5.49
C ILE A 132 1.70 6.18 5.27
N LEU A 133 1.31 7.38 4.84
CA LEU A 133 2.18 8.52 4.58
C LEU A 133 2.39 9.29 5.89
N VAL A 134 3.59 9.25 6.47
CA VAL A 134 3.85 9.72 7.84
C VAL A 134 4.56 11.07 7.84
N ALA A 135 4.07 12.03 8.63
CA ALA A 135 4.61 13.38 8.67
C ALA A 135 5.59 13.67 9.84
N ASN A 136 5.54 12.87 10.90
CA ASN A 136 6.19 13.19 12.17
C ASN A 136 7.11 12.07 12.71
N ASP A 137 7.59 11.16 11.86
CA ASP A 137 8.49 10.06 12.22
C ASP A 137 9.75 10.09 11.34
N PHE A 138 10.65 11.03 11.63
CA PHE A 138 11.92 11.19 10.90
C PHE A 138 12.80 9.95 10.91
N SER A 139 12.66 9.12 11.95
CA SER A 139 13.37 7.85 12.08
C SER A 139 12.69 6.69 11.37
N CYS A 140 11.46 6.90 10.89
CA CYS A 140 10.58 5.89 10.31
C CYS A 140 10.56 4.58 11.15
N THR A 141 10.42 4.74 12.46
CA THR A 141 10.50 3.64 13.45
C THR A 141 9.21 2.87 13.57
N GLY A 142 8.07 3.53 13.35
CA GLY A 142 6.78 2.87 13.37
C GLY A 142 5.76 3.52 14.29
N PRO A 143 4.55 2.96 14.29
CA PRO A 143 3.44 3.55 15.04
C PRO A 143 3.63 3.45 16.55
N ILE A 144 4.49 2.52 17.02
CA ILE A 144 4.79 2.32 18.44
C ILE A 144 6.08 3.04 18.79
N ASN A 145 6.02 3.90 19.81
CA ASN A 145 7.17 4.57 20.37
C ASN A 145 8.13 3.53 20.97
N PRO A 146 9.39 3.41 20.49
CA PRO A 146 10.35 2.43 21.02
C PRO A 146 10.64 2.59 22.52
N GLY A 147 10.43 3.81 23.06
CA GLY A 147 10.59 4.09 24.48
C GLY A 147 9.38 3.71 25.33
N TRP A 148 8.25 3.29 24.76
CA TRP A 148 7.05 2.91 25.52
C TRP A 148 7.10 1.44 25.96
N PRO A 149 6.66 1.10 27.19
CA PRO A 149 6.11 1.99 28.23
C PRO A 149 7.17 2.62 29.13
N GLY A 150 8.46 2.30 28.97
CA GLY A 150 9.52 2.64 29.91
C GLY A 150 9.79 4.15 30.08
N ASN A 151 10.23 4.82 29.03
CA ASN A 151 10.64 6.23 29.04
C ASN A 151 9.75 7.12 28.14
N GLY A 152 8.84 6.53 27.38
CA GLY A 152 7.96 7.23 26.45
C GLY A 152 6.64 7.67 27.12
N LEU A 153 6.31 8.95 27.04
CA LEU A 153 5.05 9.51 27.57
C LEU A 153 3.79 8.97 26.87
N LYS A 154 3.92 8.49 25.64
CA LYS A 154 2.82 7.96 24.82
C LYS A 154 3.26 6.72 24.04
N LYS A 155 2.32 5.78 23.87
CA LYS A 155 2.50 4.55 23.10
C LYS A 155 2.64 4.81 21.62
N GLU A 156 1.83 5.73 21.09
CA GLU A 156 1.74 5.95 19.65
C GLU A 156 2.63 7.12 19.22
N THR A 157 3.42 6.92 18.17
CA THR A 157 4.37 7.91 17.64
C THR A 157 3.74 8.82 16.60
N TRP A 158 2.81 8.32 15.79
CA TRP A 158 2.28 9.03 14.63
C TRP A 158 1.06 9.87 14.97
N ASP A 159 1.22 11.19 15.03
CA ASP A 159 0.11 12.11 15.28
C ASP A 159 -0.59 12.54 13.98
N THR A 160 0.14 12.52 12.87
CA THR A 160 -0.28 13.05 11.58
C THR A 160 0.16 12.12 10.44
N ASN A 161 -0.81 11.56 9.73
CA ASN A 161 -0.57 10.70 8.58
C ASN A 161 -1.77 10.66 7.63
N ILE A 162 -1.52 10.25 6.39
CA ILE A 162 -2.56 9.85 5.44
C ILE A 162 -2.49 8.34 5.25
N GLU A 163 -3.61 7.67 5.44
CA GLU A 163 -3.77 6.25 5.16
C GLU A 163 -4.59 6.05 3.89
N LEU A 164 -4.04 5.28 2.94
CA LEU A 164 -4.69 4.92 1.67
C LEU A 164 -4.77 3.40 1.57
N VAL A 165 -5.97 2.88 1.30
CA VAL A 165 -6.18 1.46 1.03
C VAL A 165 -6.47 1.27 -0.45
N ILE A 166 -5.54 0.67 -1.18
CA ILE A 166 -5.65 0.36 -2.60
C ILE A 166 -5.98 -1.13 -2.73
N LYS A 167 -7.10 -1.44 -3.38
CA LYS A 167 -7.56 -2.82 -3.65
C LYS A 167 -7.43 -3.20 -5.13
N ASP A 168 -7.14 -2.23 -5.99
CA ASP A 168 -6.93 -2.40 -7.43
C ASP A 168 -5.65 -1.63 -7.84
N LEU A 169 -4.61 -2.40 -8.18
CA LEU A 169 -3.30 -1.89 -8.56
C LEU A 169 -3.22 -1.47 -10.04
N THR A 170 -4.30 -1.61 -10.82
CA THR A 170 -4.29 -1.14 -12.22
C THR A 170 -4.53 0.36 -12.31
N ILE A 171 -5.37 0.89 -11.43
CA ILE A 171 -5.76 2.32 -11.41
C ILE A 171 -5.13 3.09 -10.24
N TYR A 172 -4.55 2.40 -9.25
CA TYR A 172 -3.98 2.99 -8.02
C TYR A 172 -4.93 3.99 -7.32
N ARG A 173 -6.24 3.77 -7.46
CA ARG A 173 -7.26 4.57 -6.80
C ARG A 173 -7.50 4.02 -5.39
N PRO A 174 -7.38 4.84 -4.33
CA PRO A 174 -7.72 4.40 -2.99
C PRO A 174 -9.21 4.05 -2.92
N ALA A 175 -9.51 2.83 -2.47
CA ALA A 175 -10.86 2.43 -2.09
C ALA A 175 -11.28 3.09 -0.77
N GLU A 176 -10.31 3.32 0.11
CA GLU A 176 -10.49 4.04 1.37
C GLU A 176 -9.34 5.02 1.54
N ALA A 177 -9.63 6.22 2.06
CA ALA A 177 -8.64 7.22 2.39
C ALA A 177 -9.01 7.88 3.73
N THR A 178 -8.04 7.96 4.64
CA THR A 178 -8.22 8.56 5.97
C THR A 178 -7.08 9.54 6.23
N LEU A 179 -7.41 10.75 6.68
CA LEU A 179 -6.46 11.68 7.26
C LEU A 179 -6.52 11.50 8.77
N ARG A 180 -5.37 11.25 9.40
CA ARG A 180 -5.19 11.51 10.82
C ARG A 180 -4.40 12.82 10.95
N TYR A 181 -4.99 13.83 11.59
CA TYR A 181 -4.32 15.10 11.88
C TYR A 181 -4.40 15.39 13.37
N ARG A 182 -3.24 15.43 14.03
CA ARG A 182 -3.14 15.60 15.49
C ARG A 182 -4.08 14.64 16.24
N TRP A 183 -4.06 13.36 15.87
CA TRP A 183 -4.92 12.30 16.43
C TRP A 183 -6.42 12.38 16.09
N ASN A 184 -6.86 13.37 15.31
CA ASN A 184 -8.22 13.41 14.82
C ASN A 184 -8.30 12.74 13.45
N GLU A 185 -9.18 11.76 13.32
CA GLU A 185 -9.37 11.04 12.07
C GLU A 185 -10.52 11.62 11.26
N SER A 186 -10.34 11.69 9.95
CA SER A 186 -11.36 12.14 9.02
C SER A 186 -11.28 11.33 7.74
N LYS A 187 -12.43 10.86 7.27
CA LYS A 187 -12.53 10.19 5.97
C LYS A 187 -12.34 11.21 4.86
N MET A 188 -11.54 10.83 3.88
CA MET A 188 -11.27 11.65 2.71
C MET A 188 -11.90 11.00 1.48
N VAL A 189 -12.38 11.84 0.57
CA VAL A 189 -12.89 11.42 -0.73
C VAL A 189 -11.95 11.96 -1.80
N ILE A 190 -11.50 11.09 -2.72
CA ILE A 190 -10.65 11.51 -3.83
C ILE A 190 -11.37 12.57 -4.67
N LYS A 191 -10.70 13.70 -4.93
CA LYS A 191 -11.14 14.64 -5.96
C LYS A 191 -10.61 14.10 -7.28
N ASP A 192 -11.48 13.46 -8.06
CA ASP A 192 -11.17 13.13 -9.45
C ASP A 192 -10.92 14.45 -10.19
N VAL A 193 -9.65 14.78 -10.41
CA VAL A 193 -9.28 15.63 -11.54
C VAL A 193 -9.49 14.73 -12.75
N GLY A 194 -10.66 14.85 -13.39
CA GLY A 194 -10.94 14.18 -14.65
C GLY A 194 -9.79 14.34 -15.65
N PRO A 195 -9.75 13.56 -16.74
CA PRO A 195 -8.63 13.55 -17.66
C PRO A 195 -8.24 14.98 -18.01
N LYS A 196 -6.97 15.35 -17.70
CA LYS A 196 -6.39 16.61 -18.16
C LYS A 196 -6.62 16.67 -19.67
N GLN A 197 -7.51 17.56 -20.10
CA GLN A 197 -7.66 17.92 -21.51
C GLN A 197 -6.41 18.67 -21.97
#